data_AF-A0A0S2W3R9-F1
#
_entry.id   AF-A0A0S2W3R9-F1
#
_cell.length_a   1.000
_cell.length_b   1.000
_cell.length_c   1.000
_cell.angle_alpha   90.00
_cell.angle_beta   90.00
_cell.angle_gamma   90.00
#
_symmetry.space_group_name_H-M   'P 1'
#
loop_
_entity.id
_entity.type
_entity.pdbx_description
1 polymer ?
#
loop_
_entity_poly.entity_id
_entity_poly.type
_entity_poly.pdbx_seq_one_letter_code
_entity_poly.pdbx_strand_id
1 'polypeptide(L)'
;MGGKPHLPKEFEWYRYEGTNYDGVTARRPLSFLAQINLAEIADLDIDGVLPSRGMLYFFYELETMAWGFDPKDRGCARVLYYEGGPAGLIETEPPGDLKADYLVPEIPISFKNRDEVPDYEEFREQFGEGIDWDTYEEERTLRGCKASEEPEKVTKLLGYANLIQGSMLLECEMADSGIYCGHPQELPPEEWDRLRENSRDWRLLFQMGTVERDGFELMFGDCGCIYFYIRGEDLAQRRFDRIWMVLQCG
;
A
#
# COMPACT_ATOMS: atom_id res chain seq x y z
N MET A 1 13.36 -1.03 6.57
CA MET A 1 12.85 -0.03 5.61
C MET A 1 14.02 0.74 5.06
N GLY A 2 13.90 1.25 3.82
CA GLY A 2 14.94 2.00 3.13
C GLY A 2 16.30 1.30 3.08
N GLY A 3 17.34 2.09 2.79
CA GLY A 3 18.71 1.59 2.62
C GLY A 3 18.92 0.93 1.26
N LYS A 4 19.85 -0.03 1.23
CA LYS A 4 20.16 -0.80 0.02
C LYS A 4 19.44 -2.14 0.07
N PRO A 5 18.52 -2.42 -0.86
CA PRO A 5 17.83 -3.69 -0.87
C PRO A 5 18.76 -4.83 -1.29
N HIS A 6 18.49 -6.02 -0.78
CA HIS A 6 19.10 -7.26 -1.24
C HIS A 6 18.23 -7.85 -2.35
N LEU A 7 18.59 -7.62 -3.61
CA LEU A 7 17.77 -7.98 -4.78
C LEU A 7 18.38 -9.13 -5.58
N PRO A 8 17.58 -9.84 -6.41
CA PRO A 8 18.10 -10.78 -7.37
C PRO A 8 19.14 -10.12 -8.28
N LYS A 9 20.22 -10.84 -8.62
CA LYS A 9 21.34 -10.29 -9.41
C LYS A 9 20.93 -9.66 -10.75
N GLU A 10 19.88 -10.18 -11.38
CA GLU A 10 19.37 -9.73 -12.68
C GLU A 10 18.21 -8.73 -12.55
N PHE A 11 17.96 -8.20 -11.35
CA PHE A 11 16.88 -7.24 -11.14
C PHE A 11 17.15 -5.93 -11.88
N GLU A 12 16.20 -5.53 -12.72
CA GLU A 12 16.16 -4.22 -13.34
C GLU A 12 15.37 -3.25 -12.45
N TRP A 13 15.99 -2.13 -12.09
CA TRP A 13 15.35 -1.16 -11.20
C TRP A 13 14.07 -0.58 -11.80
N TYR A 14 12.99 -0.60 -11.03
CA TYR A 14 11.70 -0.07 -11.48
C TYR A 14 11.79 1.43 -11.75
N ARG A 15 11.15 1.86 -12.84
CA ARG A 15 11.07 3.27 -13.23
C ARG A 15 9.66 3.63 -13.64
N TYR A 16 9.24 4.84 -13.30
CA TYR A 16 7.94 5.40 -13.63
C TYR A 16 8.11 6.73 -14.36
N GLU A 17 7.31 6.95 -15.40
CA GLU A 17 7.24 8.23 -16.10
C GLU A 17 6.04 9.01 -15.58
N GLY A 18 6.31 10.17 -15.00
CA GLY A 18 5.29 11.01 -14.38
C GLY A 18 5.69 12.48 -14.39
N THR A 19 4.70 13.37 -14.25
CA THR A 19 4.87 14.81 -14.16
C THR A 19 4.89 15.23 -12.70
N ASN A 20 6.02 15.74 -12.21
CA ASN A 20 6.15 16.20 -10.83
C ASN A 20 5.47 17.57 -10.61
N TYR A 21 5.47 18.07 -9.37
CA TYR A 21 4.86 19.36 -9.01
C TYR A 21 5.51 20.59 -9.66
N ASP A 22 6.75 20.46 -10.17
CA ASP A 22 7.41 21.50 -10.97
C ASP A 22 6.98 21.48 -12.46
N GLY A 23 6.08 20.58 -12.85
CA GLY A 23 5.63 20.40 -14.23
C GLY A 23 6.59 19.61 -15.12
N VAL A 24 7.60 18.95 -14.54
CA VAL A 24 8.61 18.18 -15.29
C VAL A 24 8.17 16.74 -15.46
N THR A 25 8.01 16.32 -16.72
CA THR A 25 7.76 14.92 -17.07
C THR A 25 9.07 14.20 -17.32
N ALA A 26 9.35 13.13 -16.58
CA ALA A 26 10.54 12.32 -16.75
C ALA A 26 10.33 10.90 -16.23
N ARG A 27 11.11 9.96 -16.77
CA ARG A 27 11.16 8.56 -16.32
C ARG A 27 12.17 8.38 -15.18
N ARG A 28 11.68 8.35 -13.95
CA ARG A 28 12.48 8.34 -12.71
C ARG A 28 12.54 6.95 -12.07
N PRO A 29 13.64 6.60 -11.38
CA PRO A 29 13.69 5.39 -10.56
C PRO A 29 12.73 5.49 -9.37
N LEU A 30 12.03 4.39 -9.05
CA LEU A 30 11.24 4.32 -7.83
C LEU A 30 12.17 4.26 -6.61
N SER A 31 11.76 4.87 -5.51
CA SER A 31 12.41 4.71 -4.21
C SER A 31 12.11 3.35 -3.62
N PHE A 32 13.12 2.73 -3.01
CA PHE A 32 12.96 1.51 -2.24
C PHE A 32 12.45 1.84 -0.83
N LEU A 33 11.30 1.27 -0.46
CA LEU A 33 10.64 1.57 0.82
C LEU A 33 10.90 0.51 1.89
N ALA A 34 10.73 -0.76 1.55
CA ALA A 34 10.83 -1.85 2.50
C ALA A 34 11.14 -3.19 1.83
N GLN A 35 11.89 -4.02 2.53
CA GLN A 35 12.13 -5.43 2.22
C GLN A 35 11.74 -6.24 3.44
N ILE A 36 10.94 -7.28 3.25
CA ILE A 36 10.41 -8.13 4.32
C ILE A 36 10.68 -9.58 3.96
N ASN A 37 11.33 -10.31 4.87
CA ASN A 37 11.50 -11.75 4.76
C ASN A 37 10.24 -12.44 5.32
N LEU A 38 9.48 -13.09 4.45
CA LEU A 38 8.20 -13.70 4.84
C LEU A 38 8.38 -14.85 5.83
N ALA A 39 9.54 -15.51 5.86
CA ALA A 39 9.81 -16.55 6.84
C ALA A 39 9.93 -15.99 8.27
N GLU A 40 10.28 -14.71 8.44
CA GLU A 40 10.38 -14.06 9.77
C GLU A 40 9.02 -13.65 10.34
N ILE A 41 7.99 -13.59 9.49
CA ILE A 41 6.65 -13.16 9.87
C ILE A 41 5.58 -14.23 9.65
N ALA A 42 5.97 -15.43 9.20
CA ALA A 42 5.03 -16.51 8.88
C ALA A 42 4.14 -16.91 10.08
N ASP A 43 4.69 -16.88 11.30
CA ASP A 43 3.94 -17.19 12.53
C ASP A 43 3.03 -16.03 12.99
N LEU A 44 3.18 -14.83 12.40
CA LEU A 44 2.36 -13.65 12.69
C LEU A 44 1.17 -13.51 11.73
N ASP A 45 1.25 -14.12 10.54
CA ASP A 45 0.16 -14.16 9.56
C ASP A 45 -0.84 -15.27 9.92
N ILE A 46 -1.72 -14.97 10.88
CA ILE A 46 -2.71 -15.92 11.41
C ILE A 46 -3.68 -16.41 10.33
N ASP A 47 -4.04 -15.55 9.37
CA ASP A 47 -4.94 -15.89 8.27
C ASP A 47 -4.23 -16.69 7.16
N GLY A 48 -2.89 -16.71 7.16
CA GLY A 48 -2.07 -17.50 6.24
C GLY A 48 -2.22 -17.10 4.78
N VAL A 49 -2.39 -15.80 4.51
CA VAL A 49 -2.67 -15.27 3.16
C VAL A 49 -1.39 -14.90 2.40
N LEU A 50 -0.27 -14.71 3.10
CA LEU A 50 1.05 -14.52 2.49
C LEU A 50 1.71 -15.86 2.19
N PRO A 51 2.63 -15.90 1.20
CA PRO A 51 3.57 -17.01 1.10
C PRO A 51 4.37 -17.16 2.40
N SER A 52 4.57 -18.40 2.89
CA SER A 52 5.32 -18.65 4.14
C SER A 52 6.84 -18.45 4.03
N ARG A 53 7.35 -18.10 2.83
CA ARG A 53 8.76 -17.88 2.54
C ARG A 53 8.94 -16.94 1.35
N GLY A 54 10.17 -16.45 1.21
CA GLY A 54 10.57 -15.53 0.15
C GLY A 54 10.64 -14.11 0.68
N MET A 55 10.95 -13.18 -0.22
CA MET A 55 11.13 -11.77 0.10
C MET A 55 10.07 -10.93 -0.60
N LEU A 56 9.42 -10.03 0.13
CA LEU A 56 8.60 -8.96 -0.44
C LEU A 56 9.37 -7.64 -0.42
N TYR A 57 9.24 -6.88 -1.50
CA TYR A 57 9.85 -5.56 -1.63
C TYR A 57 8.82 -4.56 -2.10
N PHE A 58 8.83 -3.37 -1.49
CA PHE A 58 7.92 -2.28 -1.80
C PHE A 58 8.69 -1.10 -2.38
N PHE A 59 8.20 -0.58 -3.50
CA PHE A 59 8.78 0.55 -4.21
C PHE A 59 7.71 1.58 -4.53
N TYR A 60 8.08 2.87 -4.47
CA TYR A 60 7.19 3.99 -4.82
C TYR A 60 7.99 5.17 -5.38
N GLU A 61 7.46 5.85 -6.39
CA GLU A 61 8.11 7.00 -7.02
C GLU A 61 7.79 8.29 -6.24
N LEU A 62 8.75 8.74 -5.43
CA LEU A 62 8.56 9.83 -4.47
C LEU A 62 8.56 11.24 -5.08
N GLU A 63 9.06 11.42 -6.31
CA GLU A 63 9.14 12.77 -6.90
C GLU A 63 7.81 13.23 -7.49
N THR A 64 7.16 12.37 -8.27
CA THR A 64 5.82 12.63 -8.79
C THR A 64 4.81 12.57 -7.66
N MET A 65 5.01 11.63 -6.72
CA MET A 65 4.10 11.39 -5.61
C MET A 65 2.66 11.24 -6.11
N ALA A 66 2.46 10.33 -7.06
CA ALA A 66 1.16 10.09 -7.68
C ALA A 66 0.12 9.66 -6.64
N TRP A 67 -1.12 10.14 -6.74
CA TRP A 67 -2.12 9.92 -5.70
C TRP A 67 -2.92 8.62 -5.88
N GLY A 68 -2.87 8.02 -7.08
CA GLY A 68 -3.64 6.82 -7.39
C GLY A 68 -5.05 7.12 -7.93
N PHE A 69 -5.36 8.38 -8.25
CA PHE A 69 -6.65 8.78 -8.77
C PHE A 69 -6.79 8.58 -10.28
N ASP A 70 -5.68 8.61 -11.02
CA ASP A 70 -5.67 8.44 -12.47
C ASP A 70 -5.24 7.01 -12.81
N PRO A 71 -5.95 6.29 -13.71
CA PRO A 71 -5.49 5.03 -14.27
C PRO A 71 -4.03 5.05 -14.80
N LYS A 72 -3.54 6.22 -15.22
CA LYS A 72 -2.15 6.45 -15.64
C LYS A 72 -1.13 6.36 -14.50
N ASP A 73 -1.57 6.47 -13.25
CA ASP A 73 -0.71 6.29 -12.08
C ASP A 73 -0.22 4.83 -11.95
N ARG A 74 -0.80 3.88 -12.71
CA ARG A 74 -0.33 2.50 -12.78
C ARG A 74 1.14 2.44 -13.17
N GLY A 75 2.01 2.20 -12.21
CA GLY A 75 3.42 2.49 -12.49
C GLY A 75 4.17 3.02 -11.29
N CYS A 76 3.53 3.97 -10.61
CA CYS A 76 4.14 4.78 -9.57
C CYS A 76 4.60 3.94 -8.39
N ALA A 77 3.94 2.80 -8.14
CA ALA A 77 4.30 1.84 -7.11
C ALA A 77 4.48 0.43 -7.69
N ARG A 78 5.36 -0.36 -7.09
CA ARG A 78 5.65 -1.74 -7.47
C ARG A 78 5.93 -2.60 -6.25
N VAL A 79 5.43 -3.84 -6.30
CA VAL A 79 5.79 -4.88 -5.33
C VAL A 79 6.51 -6.00 -6.07
N LEU A 80 7.68 -6.39 -5.55
CA LEU A 80 8.40 -7.58 -6.01
C LEU A 80 8.21 -8.68 -4.98
N TYR A 81 7.85 -9.88 -5.44
CA TYR A 81 7.98 -11.10 -4.67
C TYR A 81 9.08 -11.98 -5.25
N TYR A 82 10.03 -12.38 -4.41
CA TYR A 82 11.09 -13.29 -4.77
C TYR A 82 10.99 -14.56 -3.91
N GLU A 83 10.61 -15.69 -4.53
CA GLU A 83 10.46 -16.97 -3.83
C GLU A 83 11.81 -17.60 -3.41
N GLY A 84 12.91 -17.21 -4.07
CA GLY A 84 14.22 -17.78 -3.79
C GLY A 84 14.74 -17.43 -2.39
N GLY A 85 15.74 -18.18 -1.94
CA GLY A 85 16.39 -17.93 -0.65
C GLY A 85 17.41 -16.77 -0.69
N PRO A 86 17.90 -16.33 0.49
CA PRO A 86 18.85 -15.21 0.60
C PRO A 86 20.14 -15.37 -0.22
N ALA A 87 20.55 -16.61 -0.50
CA ALA A 87 21.76 -16.90 -1.28
C ALA A 87 21.72 -16.38 -2.73
N GLY A 88 20.53 -16.12 -3.29
CA GLY A 88 20.37 -15.54 -4.63
C GLY A 88 20.31 -14.02 -4.65
N LEU A 89 20.46 -13.36 -3.50
CA LEU A 89 20.32 -11.92 -3.36
C LEU A 89 21.68 -11.25 -3.22
N ILE A 90 21.80 -10.05 -3.78
CA ILE A 90 22.95 -9.17 -3.62
C ILE A 90 22.49 -7.82 -3.10
N GLU A 91 23.27 -7.22 -2.20
CA GLU A 91 23.07 -5.82 -1.83
C GLU A 91 23.21 -4.96 -3.10
N THR A 92 22.19 -4.17 -3.39
CA THR A 92 22.06 -3.44 -4.66
C THR A 92 21.99 -1.95 -4.37
N GLU A 93 22.90 -1.18 -4.99
CA GLU A 93 22.87 0.27 -4.94
C GLU A 93 21.67 0.82 -5.71
N PRO A 94 20.94 1.80 -5.15
CA PRO A 94 19.95 2.54 -5.92
C PRO A 94 20.60 3.21 -7.16
N PRO A 95 19.84 3.41 -8.25
CA PRO A 95 20.36 4.07 -9.44
C PRO A 95 20.95 5.45 -9.12
N GLY A 96 22.09 5.79 -9.73
CA GLY A 96 22.79 7.06 -9.46
C GLY A 96 22.03 8.33 -9.87
N ASP A 97 20.91 8.18 -10.59
CA ASP A 97 19.99 9.25 -10.95
C ASP A 97 18.77 9.37 -10.00
N LEU A 98 18.67 8.53 -8.95
CA LEU A 98 17.72 8.73 -7.85
C LEU A 98 18.22 9.87 -6.96
N LYS A 99 17.42 10.92 -6.81
CA LYS A 99 17.79 12.09 -5.99
C LYS A 99 17.95 11.70 -4.53
N ALA A 100 18.87 12.36 -3.84
CA ALA A 100 19.19 12.10 -2.44
C ALA A 100 17.97 12.24 -1.51
N ASP A 101 17.09 13.21 -1.80
CA ASP A 101 15.85 13.44 -1.04
C ASP A 101 14.86 12.26 -1.11
N TYR A 102 15.03 11.38 -2.11
CA TYR A 102 14.20 10.19 -2.32
C TYR A 102 14.91 8.89 -1.96
N LEU A 103 16.09 8.98 -1.35
CA LEU A 103 16.76 7.86 -0.70
C LEU A 103 16.23 7.73 0.73
N VAL A 104 15.36 6.74 0.95
CA VAL A 104 14.91 6.39 2.29
C VAL A 104 16.09 5.77 3.04
N PRO A 105 16.49 6.27 4.22
CA PRO A 105 17.61 5.71 4.98
C PRO A 105 17.27 4.31 5.50
N GLU A 106 18.30 3.54 5.87
CA GLU A 106 18.10 2.24 6.47
C GLU A 106 17.52 2.38 7.88
N ILE A 107 16.33 1.82 8.09
CA ILE A 107 15.61 1.84 9.36
C ILE A 107 15.29 0.39 9.74
N PRO A 108 15.82 -0.12 10.87
CA PRO A 108 15.50 -1.46 11.35
C PRO A 108 14.03 -1.54 11.74
N ILE A 109 13.41 -2.68 11.42
CA ILE A 109 12.00 -2.96 11.70
C ILE A 109 11.86 -4.18 12.62
N SER A 110 10.78 -4.19 13.40
CA SER A 110 10.34 -5.34 14.18
C SER A 110 8.84 -5.56 13.96
N PHE A 111 8.39 -6.79 14.13
CA PHE A 111 7.02 -7.19 13.81
C PHE A 111 6.26 -7.64 15.06
N LYS A 112 4.97 -7.34 15.05
CA LYS A 112 3.96 -7.89 15.95
C LYS A 112 2.65 -7.98 15.19
N ASN A 113 1.83 -8.98 15.47
CA ASN A 113 0.45 -9.01 15.01
C ASN A 113 -0.45 -8.23 15.99
N ARG A 114 -1.62 -7.83 15.49
CA ARG A 114 -2.66 -7.15 16.26
C ARG A 114 -4.01 -7.53 15.65
N ASP A 115 -5.02 -7.72 16.49
CA ASP A 115 -6.39 -7.86 16.01
C ASP A 115 -6.87 -6.52 15.43
N GLU A 116 -7.46 -6.56 14.23
CA GLU A 116 -8.02 -5.40 13.57
C GLU A 116 -9.40 -5.71 12.99
N VAL A 117 -10.19 -4.66 12.86
CA VAL A 117 -11.47 -4.66 12.17
C VAL A 117 -11.43 -3.52 11.14
N PRO A 118 -12.25 -3.55 10.08
CA PRO A 118 -12.27 -2.47 9.10
C PRO A 118 -12.61 -1.12 9.73
N ASP A 119 -12.36 -0.03 9.01
CA ASP A 119 -13.07 1.20 9.32
C ASP A 119 -14.59 1.04 9.06
N TYR A 120 -15.43 1.89 9.65
CA TYR A 120 -16.88 1.82 9.43
C TYR A 120 -17.27 2.01 7.95
N GLU A 121 -16.58 2.87 7.19
CA GLU A 121 -16.85 3.03 5.76
C GLU A 121 -16.52 1.76 4.98
N GLU A 122 -15.33 1.20 5.21
CA GLU A 122 -14.91 -0.05 4.58
C GLU A 122 -15.82 -1.22 4.97
N PHE A 123 -16.25 -1.27 6.25
CA PHE A 123 -17.22 -2.24 6.74
C PHE A 123 -18.54 -2.16 5.95
N ARG A 124 -19.07 -0.96 5.73
CA ARG A 124 -20.31 -0.77 4.96
C ARG A 124 -20.15 -1.20 3.51
N GLU A 125 -19.01 -0.90 2.88
CA GLU A 125 -18.75 -1.31 1.51
C GLU A 125 -18.69 -2.84 1.36
N GLN A 126 -18.03 -3.52 2.30
CA GLN A 126 -17.86 -4.98 2.29
C GLN A 126 -19.12 -5.73 2.73
N PHE A 127 -19.76 -5.30 3.82
CA PHE A 127 -20.81 -6.07 4.51
C PHE A 127 -22.21 -5.46 4.41
N GLY A 128 -22.34 -4.23 3.89
CA GLY A 128 -23.60 -3.53 3.68
C GLY A 128 -24.00 -2.58 4.83
N GLU A 129 -25.13 -1.90 4.66
CA GLU A 129 -25.57 -0.80 5.54
C GLU A 129 -26.47 -1.25 6.71
N GLY A 130 -26.49 -2.54 7.02
CA GLY A 130 -27.42 -3.11 8.01
C GLY A 130 -27.09 -2.80 9.48
N ILE A 131 -25.93 -2.20 9.74
CA ILE A 131 -25.40 -1.89 11.08
C ILE A 131 -25.04 -0.40 11.12
N ASP A 132 -25.59 0.32 12.10
CA ASP A 132 -25.26 1.72 12.34
C ASP A 132 -23.89 1.89 13.01
N TRP A 133 -23.39 3.12 13.01
CA TRP A 133 -22.06 3.43 13.54
C TRP A 133 -21.95 3.12 15.04
N ASP A 134 -23.00 3.41 15.82
CA ASP A 134 -22.98 3.18 17.27
C ASP A 134 -22.84 1.68 17.60
N THR A 135 -23.60 0.84 16.91
CA THR A 135 -23.53 -0.62 17.05
C THR A 135 -22.16 -1.15 16.59
N TYR A 136 -21.64 -0.61 15.48
CA TYR A 136 -20.32 -1.00 14.97
C TYR A 136 -19.20 -0.67 15.96
N GLU A 137 -19.20 0.55 16.51
CA GLU A 137 -18.16 0.99 17.44
C GLU A 137 -18.24 0.26 18.80
N GLU A 138 -19.43 -0.13 19.25
CA GLU A 138 -19.59 -1.01 20.41
C GLU A 138 -18.92 -2.38 20.18
N GLU A 139 -19.19 -3.02 19.04
CA GLU A 139 -18.57 -4.30 18.68
C GLU A 139 -17.05 -4.20 18.50
N ARG A 140 -16.59 -3.13 17.85
CA ARG A 140 -15.16 -2.81 17.69
C ARG A 140 -14.47 -2.65 19.04
N THR A 141 -15.14 -1.98 19.99
CA THR A 141 -14.67 -1.82 21.37
C THR A 141 -14.60 -3.15 22.11
N LEU A 142 -15.63 -4.00 22.00
CA LEU A 142 -15.68 -5.33 22.63
C LEU A 142 -14.57 -6.26 22.11
N ARG A 143 -14.13 -6.06 20.86
CA ARG A 143 -13.00 -6.78 20.24
C ARG A 143 -11.62 -6.20 20.61
N GLY A 144 -11.56 -5.10 21.35
CA GLY A 144 -10.30 -4.45 21.72
C GLY A 144 -9.67 -3.62 20.61
N CYS A 145 -10.45 -3.23 19.59
CA CYS A 145 -9.97 -2.50 18.41
C CYS A 145 -10.42 -1.02 18.43
N LYS A 146 -10.44 -0.36 19.59
CA LYS A 146 -10.99 1.01 19.71
C LYS A 146 -10.26 2.02 18.83
N ALA A 147 -11.01 2.95 18.21
CA ALA A 147 -10.44 4.02 17.38
C ALA A 147 -9.40 4.85 18.12
N SER A 148 -9.69 5.20 19.38
CA SER A 148 -8.84 6.04 20.22
C SER A 148 -7.50 5.39 20.58
N GLU A 149 -7.34 4.09 20.33
CA GLU A 149 -6.13 3.32 20.64
C GLU A 149 -5.31 3.04 19.36
N GLU A 150 -5.74 3.53 18.20
CA GLU A 150 -4.97 3.43 16.97
C GLU A 150 -3.76 4.37 16.98
N PRO A 151 -2.60 3.89 16.50
CA PRO A 151 -1.41 4.72 16.45
C PRO A 151 -1.55 5.83 15.40
N GLU A 152 -1.13 7.04 15.74
CA GLU A 152 -1.12 8.20 14.82
C GLU A 152 -0.25 7.97 13.58
N LYS A 153 0.86 7.24 13.74
CA LYS A 153 1.76 6.83 12.65
C LYS A 153 1.80 5.32 12.58
N VAL A 154 1.42 4.78 11.43
CA VAL A 154 1.36 3.34 11.22
C VAL A 154 2.11 2.93 9.95
N THR A 155 2.89 1.86 10.08
CA THR A 155 3.39 1.10 8.95
C THR A 155 3.03 -0.35 9.22
N LYS A 156 2.31 -0.99 8.30
CA LYS A 156 1.83 -2.37 8.49
C LYS A 156 1.72 -3.13 7.18
N LEU A 157 1.73 -4.44 7.30
CA LEU A 157 1.55 -5.41 6.23
C LEU A 157 0.25 -6.16 6.53
N LEU A 158 -0.66 -6.20 5.56
CA LEU A 158 -2.04 -6.70 5.72
C LEU A 158 -2.85 -5.93 6.79
N GLY A 159 -4.00 -6.49 7.19
CA GLY A 159 -4.99 -5.86 8.05
C GLY A 159 -5.99 -5.01 7.26
N TYR A 160 -6.54 -3.99 7.90
CA TYR A 160 -7.44 -3.01 7.29
C TYR A 160 -6.78 -1.64 7.25
N ALA A 161 -7.04 -0.78 6.28
CA ALA A 161 -6.34 0.51 6.23
C ALA A 161 -6.74 1.41 7.41
N ASN A 162 -5.77 2.11 8.00
CA ASN A 162 -6.07 3.26 8.84
C ASN A 162 -6.36 4.44 7.90
N LEU A 163 -7.65 4.66 7.61
CA LEU A 163 -8.14 5.64 6.62
C LEU A 163 -7.94 7.08 7.11
N ILE A 164 -7.67 7.99 6.17
CA ILE A 164 -7.59 9.44 6.46
C ILE A 164 -8.75 10.18 5.79
N GLN A 165 -9.11 9.84 4.55
CA GLN A 165 -10.10 10.58 3.74
C GLN A 165 -11.35 9.77 3.38
N GLY A 166 -11.37 8.47 3.71
CA GLY A 166 -12.48 7.56 3.42
C GLY A 166 -12.00 6.24 2.83
N SER A 167 -12.94 5.32 2.58
CA SER A 167 -12.61 4.01 1.98
C SER A 167 -12.00 4.16 0.59
N MET A 168 -10.98 3.35 0.31
CA MET A 168 -10.26 3.35 -0.96
C MET A 168 -10.62 2.16 -1.86
N LEU A 169 -11.50 1.25 -1.43
CA LEU A 169 -11.77 0.01 -2.19
C LEU A 169 -12.42 0.32 -3.55
N LEU A 170 -13.42 1.20 -3.56
CA LEU A 170 -14.08 1.63 -4.79
C LEU A 170 -13.13 2.45 -5.67
N GLU A 171 -12.28 3.30 -5.09
CA GLU A 171 -11.26 4.06 -5.83
C GLU A 171 -10.26 3.13 -6.53
N CYS A 172 -9.78 2.09 -5.84
CA CYS A 172 -8.93 1.06 -6.43
C CYS A 172 -9.61 0.38 -7.62
N GLU A 173 -10.88 -0.03 -7.45
CA GLU A 173 -11.62 -0.67 -8.54
C GLU A 173 -11.85 0.26 -9.74
N MET A 174 -12.19 1.53 -9.49
CA MET A 174 -12.41 2.52 -10.54
C MET A 174 -11.13 2.76 -11.34
N ALA A 175 -10.03 3.09 -10.64
CA ALA A 175 -8.78 3.39 -11.30
C ALA A 175 -8.18 2.16 -12.01
N ASP A 176 -8.30 0.97 -11.41
CA ASP A 176 -7.91 -0.29 -12.05
C ASP A 176 -8.75 -0.60 -13.30
N SER A 177 -10.05 -0.26 -13.27
CA SER A 177 -10.98 -0.34 -14.41
C SER A 177 -10.78 0.75 -15.47
N GLY A 178 -9.80 1.65 -15.31
CA GLY A 178 -9.53 2.70 -16.28
C GLY A 178 -10.38 3.96 -16.11
N ILE A 179 -10.96 4.18 -14.92
CA ILE A 179 -11.81 5.31 -14.59
C ILE A 179 -11.09 6.24 -13.62
N TYR A 180 -10.97 7.53 -13.95
CA TYR A 180 -10.42 8.53 -13.03
C TYR A 180 -11.34 8.71 -11.82
N CYS A 181 -10.80 8.63 -10.60
CA CYS A 181 -11.58 8.72 -9.36
C CYS A 181 -11.29 9.97 -8.51
N GLY A 182 -10.47 10.91 -8.99
CA GLY A 182 -10.21 12.17 -8.27
C GLY A 182 -11.33 13.22 -8.38
N HIS A 183 -12.47 12.88 -9.00
CA HIS A 183 -13.70 13.68 -9.00
C HIS A 183 -14.92 12.77 -9.25
N PRO A 184 -16.14 13.19 -8.86
CA PRO A 184 -17.35 12.41 -9.09
C PRO A 184 -17.57 12.07 -10.57
N GLN A 185 -17.87 10.80 -10.86
CA GLN A 185 -18.12 10.31 -12.22
C GLN A 185 -19.62 10.18 -12.50
N GLU A 186 -20.01 10.37 -13.77
CA GLU A 186 -21.35 10.06 -14.26
C GLU A 186 -21.33 8.71 -15.01
N LEU A 187 -21.69 7.63 -14.31
CA LEU A 187 -21.74 6.28 -14.87
C LEU A 187 -23.17 5.72 -14.78
N PRO A 188 -23.56 4.80 -15.69
CA PRO A 188 -24.82 4.08 -15.57
C PRO A 188 -24.93 3.31 -14.24
N PRO A 189 -26.14 3.14 -13.67
CA PRO A 189 -26.33 2.41 -12.42
C PRO A 189 -25.71 1.00 -12.42
N GLU A 190 -25.84 0.26 -13.52
CA GLU A 190 -25.28 -1.08 -13.66
C GLU A 190 -23.74 -1.11 -13.58
N GLU A 191 -23.08 -0.03 -14.02
CA GLU A 191 -21.63 0.09 -13.93
C GLU A 191 -21.21 0.41 -12.49
N TRP A 192 -21.96 1.27 -11.80
CA TRP A 192 -21.76 1.50 -10.38
C TRP A 192 -21.94 0.23 -9.54
N ASP A 193 -22.95 -0.57 -9.84
CA ASP A 193 -23.20 -1.84 -9.15
C ASP A 193 -22.05 -2.82 -9.38
N ARG A 194 -21.57 -2.94 -10.62
CA ARG A 194 -20.39 -3.76 -10.97
C ARG A 194 -19.14 -3.32 -10.21
N LEU A 195 -18.84 -2.02 -10.19
CA LEU A 195 -17.67 -1.48 -9.50
C LEU A 195 -17.74 -1.73 -7.99
N ARG A 196 -18.91 -1.53 -7.37
CA ARG A 196 -19.09 -1.82 -5.93
C ARG A 196 -19.01 -3.30 -5.59
N GLU A 197 -19.49 -4.18 -6.48
CA GLU A 197 -19.38 -5.62 -6.27
C GLU A 197 -17.91 -6.06 -6.35
N ASN A 198 -17.19 -5.59 -7.37
CA ASN A 198 -15.78 -5.93 -7.56
C ASN A 198 -14.84 -5.29 -6.53
N SER A 199 -15.19 -4.11 -6.00
CA SER A 199 -14.33 -3.40 -5.04
C SER A 199 -14.08 -4.19 -3.77
N ARG A 200 -15.00 -5.10 -3.41
CA ARG A 200 -14.93 -5.94 -2.21
C ARG A 200 -13.78 -6.95 -2.19
N ASP A 201 -13.19 -7.26 -3.34
CA ASP A 201 -12.05 -8.19 -3.42
C ASP A 201 -10.70 -7.49 -3.17
N TRP A 202 -10.68 -6.15 -3.14
CA TRP A 202 -9.49 -5.40 -2.76
C TRP A 202 -9.24 -5.49 -1.26
N ARG A 203 -7.97 -5.68 -0.91
CA ARG A 203 -7.52 -5.66 0.48
C ARG A 203 -6.18 -4.97 0.62
N LEU A 204 -5.91 -4.45 1.81
CA LEU A 204 -4.63 -3.85 2.12
C LEU A 204 -3.52 -4.92 2.04
N LEU A 205 -2.49 -4.65 1.25
CA LEU A 205 -1.23 -5.39 1.25
C LEU A 205 -0.22 -4.72 2.19
N PHE A 206 -0.05 -3.41 2.05
CA PHE A 206 0.94 -2.64 2.83
C PHE A 206 0.47 -1.19 2.99
N GLN A 207 0.69 -0.63 4.18
CA GLN A 207 0.47 0.78 4.48
C GLN A 207 1.76 1.37 5.04
N MET A 208 2.08 2.60 4.65
CA MET A 208 3.18 3.39 5.20
C MET A 208 2.73 4.83 5.40
N GLY A 209 2.66 5.27 6.64
CA GLY A 209 2.53 6.69 7.00
C GLY A 209 3.87 7.41 7.09
N THR A 210 3.84 8.62 7.64
CA THR A 210 5.04 9.44 7.85
C THR A 210 6.11 8.69 8.65
N VAL A 211 7.34 8.68 8.11
CA VAL A 211 8.51 8.08 8.76
C VAL A 211 9.48 9.18 9.17
N GLU A 212 9.71 9.33 10.46
CA GLU A 212 10.67 10.29 11.03
C GLU A 212 11.74 9.55 11.83
N ARG A 213 13.00 9.76 11.50
CA ARG A 213 14.13 9.17 12.23
C ARG A 213 15.43 9.93 11.99
N ASP A 214 16.17 10.22 13.06
CA ASP A 214 17.55 10.75 12.99
C ASP A 214 17.70 11.99 12.06
N GLY A 215 16.69 12.86 12.03
CA GLY A 215 16.66 14.08 11.19
C GLY A 215 16.20 13.84 9.75
N PHE A 216 15.86 12.60 9.38
CA PHE A 216 15.13 12.27 8.15
C PHE A 216 13.62 12.28 8.43
N GLU A 217 12.87 12.81 7.48
CA GLU A 217 11.40 12.81 7.45
C GLU A 217 10.94 12.44 6.04
N LEU A 218 10.20 11.35 5.92
CA LEU A 218 9.43 11.01 4.74
C LEU A 218 7.96 11.26 5.05
N MET A 219 7.39 12.27 4.41
CA MET A 219 5.99 12.65 4.56
C MET A 219 5.28 12.54 3.20
N PHE A 220 4.04 12.08 3.23
CA PHE A 220 3.19 11.97 2.04
C PHE A 220 2.11 13.04 2.08
N GLY A 221 2.17 14.04 1.21
CA GLY A 221 1.28 15.21 1.32
C GLY A 221 1.41 15.90 2.68
N ASP A 222 0.28 16.25 3.30
CA ASP A 222 0.23 16.76 4.67
C ASP A 222 -0.03 15.58 5.64
N CYS A 223 1.02 15.08 6.28
CA CYS A 223 0.95 13.98 7.26
C CYS A 223 0.20 12.71 6.80
N GLY A 224 0.29 12.39 5.52
CA GLY A 224 -0.47 11.30 4.91
C GLY A 224 0.13 9.90 4.99
N CYS A 225 -0.52 9.01 4.28
CA CYS A 225 -0.16 7.60 4.13
C CYS A 225 -0.27 7.17 2.66
N ILE A 226 0.60 6.25 2.27
CA ILE A 226 0.44 5.45 1.05
C ILE A 226 -0.05 4.05 1.40
N TYR A 227 -0.93 3.53 0.55
CA TYR A 227 -1.60 2.25 0.73
C TYR A 227 -1.45 1.44 -0.55
N PHE A 228 -0.93 0.23 -0.43
CA PHE A 228 -0.83 -0.74 -1.50
C PHE A 228 -1.98 -1.71 -1.32
N TYR A 229 -2.89 -1.74 -2.29
CA TYR A 229 -4.00 -2.67 -2.34
C TYR A 229 -3.72 -3.76 -3.37
N ILE A 230 -4.18 -4.97 -3.08
CA ILE A 230 -4.12 -6.12 -3.96
C ILE A 230 -5.46 -6.85 -3.91
N ARG A 231 -5.83 -7.53 -5.00
CA ARG A 231 -6.99 -8.43 -4.99
C ARG A 231 -6.68 -9.74 -4.25
N GLY A 232 -7.68 -10.34 -3.62
CA GLY A 232 -7.54 -11.62 -2.93
C GLY A 232 -6.99 -12.72 -3.84
N GLU A 233 -7.49 -12.83 -5.06
CA GLU A 233 -7.02 -13.81 -6.05
C GLU A 233 -5.57 -13.54 -6.48
N ASP A 234 -5.20 -12.28 -6.70
CA ASP A 234 -3.83 -11.89 -7.08
C ASP A 234 -2.83 -12.23 -5.98
N LEU A 235 -3.18 -11.99 -4.72
CA LEU A 235 -2.36 -12.37 -3.57
C LEU A 235 -2.17 -13.88 -3.49
N ALA A 236 -3.25 -14.66 -3.59
CA ALA A 236 -3.21 -16.12 -3.55
C ALA A 236 -2.36 -16.73 -4.69
N GLN A 237 -2.42 -16.11 -5.87
CA GLN A 237 -1.63 -16.51 -7.04
C GLN A 237 -0.23 -15.86 -7.11
N ARG A 238 0.15 -15.09 -6.08
CA ARG A 238 1.45 -14.40 -5.97
C ARG A 238 1.70 -13.41 -7.12
N ARG A 239 0.65 -12.81 -7.67
CA ARG A 239 0.67 -11.80 -8.74
C ARG A 239 0.86 -10.40 -8.15
N PHE A 240 1.97 -10.19 -7.44
CA PHE A 240 2.29 -8.92 -6.75
C PHE A 240 2.57 -7.75 -7.72
N ASP A 241 2.65 -8.00 -9.03
CA ASP A 241 2.67 -6.98 -10.07
C ASP A 241 1.31 -6.30 -10.28
N ARG A 242 0.22 -6.87 -9.73
CA ARG A 242 -1.17 -6.39 -9.86
C ARG A 242 -1.65 -5.71 -8.58
N ILE A 243 -0.92 -4.68 -8.17
CA ILE A 243 -1.33 -3.81 -7.08
C ILE A 243 -1.93 -2.51 -7.62
N TRP A 244 -2.72 -1.85 -6.78
CA TRP A 244 -3.03 -0.44 -6.91
C TRP A 244 -2.46 0.31 -5.70
N MET A 245 -2.03 1.54 -5.89
CA MET A 245 -1.52 2.37 -4.81
C MET A 245 -2.36 3.64 -4.71
N VAL A 246 -2.75 3.99 -3.49
CA VAL A 246 -3.48 5.21 -3.18
C VAL A 246 -2.71 6.00 -2.13
N LEU A 247 -2.71 7.33 -2.24
CA LEU A 247 -2.21 8.25 -1.24
C LEU A 247 -3.39 9.02 -0.64
N GLN A 248 -3.47 9.05 0.69
CA GLN A 248 -4.37 9.96 1.42
C GLN A 248 -3.57 10.84 2.37
N CYS A 249 -3.98 12.09 2.57
CA CYS A 249 -3.36 13.01 3.52
C CYS A 249 -4.42 13.96 4.14
N GLY A 250 -4.08 14.69 5.21
CA GLY A 250 -5.04 15.44 6.00
C GLY A 250 -4.49 16.70 6.65
#